data_AF-A0A922CZ01-F1
#
_entry.id   AF-A0A922CZ01-F1
#
_cell.length_a   1.000
_cell.length_b   1.000
_cell.length_c   1.000
_cell.angle_alpha   90.00
_cell.angle_beta   90.00
_cell.angle_gamma   90.00
#
_symmetry.space_group_name_H-M   'P 1'
#
loop_
_entity.id
_entity.type
_entity.pdbx_description
1 polymer ?
#
loop_
_entity_poly.entity_id
_entity_poly.type
_entity_poly.pdbx_seq_one_letter_code
_entity_poly.pdbx_strand_id
1 'polypeptide(L)'
;MSITNLDVGFLSLILVFMAILFLSTLFEIVTVYMGKKKESAIKDLIISFSVINNVKKIISTKQNSSLGLECVNGIKALAMIFILAGHACLFIASGPVMDAAAWDRLVRDPVNGFMLNNALLVDTFLLLSAFLFSRLLLLELDKRRGRLNVIPILVFRYIRVTPSYLVVMLFYMTWFPKMGEGPLWEDRLLLEQERCMTSWWTNILYINNYVNTDKMCMFQSWYLSVDTQLFFVAPIFIYSVWRWRKFGFILMAFGIVVSLMIPAIITYRDKLDPTLLFYA
;
A
#
# COMPACT_ATOMS: atom_id res chain seq x y z
N MET A 1 -9.39 16.08 -24.26
CA MET A 1 -8.84 14.71 -24.22
C MET A 1 -9.81 13.74 -24.87
N SER A 2 -9.38 12.90 -25.83
CA SER A 2 -10.25 11.91 -26.47
C SER A 2 -10.43 10.67 -25.60
N ILE A 3 -11.55 9.96 -25.77
CA ILE A 3 -11.82 8.69 -25.09
C ILE A 3 -11.07 7.58 -25.82
N THR A 4 -10.26 6.82 -25.09
CA THR A 4 -9.48 5.70 -25.61
C THR A 4 -10.16 4.36 -25.33
N ASN A 5 -9.73 3.29 -26.01
CA ASN A 5 -10.22 1.93 -25.74
C ASN A 5 -9.94 1.48 -24.30
N LEU A 6 -8.84 1.95 -23.69
CA LEU A 6 -8.50 1.65 -22.30
C LEU A 6 -9.51 2.28 -21.33
N ASP A 7 -9.98 3.50 -21.63
CA ASP A 7 -11.00 4.19 -20.84
C ASP A 7 -12.33 3.45 -20.84
N VAL A 8 -12.75 2.99 -22.02
CA VAL A 8 -13.96 2.16 -22.20
C VAL A 8 -13.79 0.85 -21.43
N GLY A 9 -12.64 0.17 -21.58
CA GLY A 9 -12.35 -1.09 -20.90
C GLY A 9 -12.39 -0.96 -19.37
N PHE A 10 -11.77 0.07 -18.81
CA PHE A 10 -11.84 0.36 -17.38
C PHE A 10 -13.27 0.66 -16.92
N LEU A 11 -14.00 1.50 -17.64
CA LEU A 11 -15.38 1.82 -17.28
C LEU A 11 -16.28 0.58 -17.33
N SER A 12 -16.14 -0.26 -18.36
CA SER A 12 -16.84 -1.54 -18.46
C SER A 12 -16.53 -2.47 -17.28
N LEU A 13 -15.25 -2.57 -16.87
CA LEU A 13 -14.85 -3.36 -15.70
C LEU A 13 -15.53 -2.85 -14.41
N ILE A 14 -15.54 -1.53 -14.18
CA ILE A 14 -16.19 -0.93 -13.02
C ILE A 14 -17.70 -1.15 -13.06
N LEU A 15 -18.35 -0.98 -14.22
CA LEU A 15 -19.78 -1.20 -14.38
C LEU A 15 -20.17 -2.67 -14.13
N VAL A 16 -19.38 -3.63 -14.62
CA VAL A 16 -19.59 -5.06 -14.34
C VAL A 16 -19.46 -5.34 -12.84
N PHE A 17 -18.44 -4.79 -12.19
CA PHE A 17 -18.27 -4.95 -10.75
C PHE A 17 -19.45 -4.34 -9.97
N MET A 18 -19.89 -3.14 -10.34
CA MET A 18 -21.07 -2.50 -9.74
C MET A 18 -22.35 -3.32 -9.94
N ALA A 19 -22.53 -3.94 -11.12
CA ALA A 19 -23.64 -4.84 -11.38
C ALA A 19 -23.58 -6.09 -10.47
N ILE A 20 -22.40 -6.68 -10.27
CA ILE A 20 -22.20 -7.80 -9.34
C ILE A 20 -22.57 -7.39 -7.91
N LEU A 21 -22.11 -6.22 -7.45
CA LEU A 21 -22.44 -5.71 -6.11
C LEU A 21 -23.95 -5.49 -5.96
N PHE A 22 -24.60 -4.89 -6.96
CA PHE A 22 -26.04 -4.64 -6.97
C PHE A 22 -26.85 -5.94 -6.92
N LEU A 23 -26.55 -6.89 -7.82
CA LEU A 23 -27.22 -8.19 -7.87
C LEU A 23 -27.01 -9.00 -6.59
N SER A 24 -25.80 -8.98 -6.03
CA SER A 24 -25.47 -9.67 -4.77
C SER A 24 -26.22 -9.08 -3.58
N THR A 25 -26.35 -7.75 -3.54
CA THR A 25 -27.10 -7.04 -2.50
C THR A 25 -28.60 -7.31 -2.61
N LEU A 26 -29.16 -7.30 -3.82
CA LEU A 26 -30.55 -7.66 -4.08
C LEU A 26 -30.84 -9.12 -3.66
N PHE A 27 -29.92 -10.04 -3.99
CA PHE A 27 -30.01 -11.43 -3.59
C PHE A 27 -30.02 -11.60 -2.06
N GLU A 28 -29.19 -10.86 -1.32
CA GLU A 28 -29.23 -10.87 0.15
C GLU A 28 -30.59 -10.38 0.67
N ILE A 29 -31.11 -9.26 0.16
CA ILE A 29 -32.41 -8.70 0.57
C ILE A 29 -33.54 -9.72 0.37
N VAL A 30 -33.61 -10.32 -0.83
CA VAL A 30 -34.63 -11.32 -1.16
C VAL A 30 -34.49 -12.55 -0.26
N THR A 31 -33.26 -13.00 0.00
CA THR A 31 -33.02 -14.19 0.83
C THR A 31 -33.43 -13.96 2.29
N VAL A 32 -33.18 -12.76 2.82
CA VAL A 32 -33.62 -12.34 4.16
C VAL A 32 -35.14 -12.23 4.22
N TYR A 33 -35.78 -11.62 3.22
CA TYR A 33 -37.24 -11.46 3.15
C TYR A 33 -37.98 -12.81 3.04
N MET A 34 -37.46 -13.74 2.22
CA MET A 34 -38.05 -15.06 2.04
C MET A 34 -37.77 -16.04 3.19
N GLY A 35 -37.04 -15.66 4.24
CA GLY A 35 -36.74 -16.52 5.39
C GLY A 35 -35.91 -17.77 5.06
N LYS A 36 -35.28 -17.84 3.87
CA LYS A 36 -34.55 -19.03 3.41
C LYS A 36 -33.16 -19.12 4.04
N LYS A 37 -33.08 -19.86 5.15
CA LYS A 37 -31.85 -20.14 5.92
C LYS A 37 -30.95 -21.25 5.37
N LYS A 38 -31.21 -21.83 4.19
CA LYS A 38 -30.31 -22.87 3.67
C LYS A 38 -28.92 -22.29 3.40
N GLU A 39 -27.91 -22.81 4.09
CA GLU A 39 -26.49 -22.47 3.92
C GLU A 39 -25.95 -23.23 2.70
N SER A 40 -25.28 -22.53 1.81
CA SER A 40 -24.67 -23.09 0.60
C SER A 40 -23.43 -22.27 0.28
N ALA A 41 -22.34 -22.93 -0.11
CA ALA A 41 -21.09 -22.24 -0.47
C ALA A 41 -21.29 -21.19 -1.58
N ILE A 42 -22.21 -21.44 -2.51
CA ILE A 42 -22.56 -20.49 -3.58
C ILE A 42 -23.24 -19.26 -3.00
N LYS A 43 -24.14 -19.45 -2.03
CA LYS A 43 -24.80 -18.35 -1.32
C LYS A 43 -23.78 -17.50 -0.57
N ASP A 44 -22.83 -18.11 0.12
CA ASP A 44 -21.79 -17.38 0.86
C ASP A 44 -20.87 -16.60 -0.08
N LEU A 45 -20.54 -17.16 -1.26
CA LEU A 45 -19.78 -16.46 -2.29
C LEU A 45 -20.53 -15.23 -2.80
N ILE A 46 -21.82 -15.35 -3.12
CA ILE A 46 -22.64 -14.22 -3.58
C ILE A 46 -22.76 -13.15 -2.48
N ILE A 47 -23.07 -13.56 -1.25
CA ILE A 47 -23.19 -12.63 -0.11
C ILE A 47 -21.85 -11.95 0.25
N SER A 48 -20.71 -12.55 -0.14
CA SER A 48 -19.40 -11.92 0.02
C SER A 48 -19.24 -10.65 -0.82
N PHE A 49 -20.00 -10.50 -1.92
CA PHE A 49 -20.05 -9.27 -2.74
C PHE A 49 -21.20 -8.33 -2.34
N SER A 50 -22.03 -8.66 -1.36
CA SER A 50 -23.12 -7.78 -0.94
C SER A 50 -22.60 -6.54 -0.21
N VAL A 51 -23.13 -5.37 -0.59
CA VAL A 51 -22.80 -4.10 0.05
C VAL A 51 -23.28 -4.08 1.50
N ILE A 52 -24.46 -4.62 1.79
CA ILE A 52 -25.03 -4.62 3.16
C ILE A 52 -24.11 -5.38 4.13
N ASN A 53 -23.70 -6.59 3.74
CA ASN A 53 -22.81 -7.42 4.56
C ASN A 53 -21.42 -6.78 4.75
N ASN A 54 -20.84 -6.24 3.68
CA ASN A 54 -19.53 -5.61 3.74
C ASN A 54 -19.54 -4.29 4.54
N VAL A 55 -20.55 -3.44 4.37
CA VAL A 55 -20.70 -2.19 5.14
C VAL A 55 -20.89 -2.49 6.63
N LYS A 56 -21.71 -3.50 6.99
CA LYS A 56 -21.82 -3.97 8.38
C LYS A 56 -20.47 -4.40 8.96
N LYS A 57 -19.64 -5.10 8.19
CA LYS A 57 -18.29 -5.50 8.61
C LYS A 57 -17.34 -4.32 8.77
N ILE A 58 -17.38 -3.34 7.86
CA ILE A 58 -16.52 -2.15 7.88
C ILE A 58 -16.84 -1.25 9.08
N ILE A 59 -18.13 -1.05 9.38
CA ILE A 59 -18.59 -0.17 10.48
C ILE A 59 -18.57 -0.91 11.84
N SER A 60 -18.46 -2.24 11.83
CA SER A 60 -18.45 -3.03 13.06
C SER A 60 -17.23 -2.69 13.93
N THR A 61 -17.51 -2.27 15.16
CA THR A 61 -16.51 -2.09 16.22
C THR A 61 -16.23 -3.37 17.01
N LYS A 62 -16.99 -4.45 16.74
CA LYS A 62 -16.77 -5.76 17.39
C LYS A 62 -15.47 -6.37 16.89
N GLN A 63 -14.53 -6.60 17.81
CA GLN A 63 -13.25 -7.23 17.53
C GLN A 63 -13.28 -8.68 18.02
N ASN A 64 -12.94 -9.62 17.13
CA ASN A 64 -12.77 -11.04 17.45
C ASN A 64 -11.28 -11.42 17.39
N SER A 65 -10.41 -10.57 17.93
CA SER A 65 -8.96 -10.81 17.93
C SER A 65 -8.54 -11.55 19.19
N SER A 66 -8.16 -12.82 19.05
CA SER A 66 -7.56 -13.59 20.15
C SER A 66 -6.16 -13.11 20.55
N LEU A 67 -5.56 -12.21 19.78
CA LEU A 67 -4.17 -11.76 19.93
C LEU A 67 -4.03 -10.50 20.80
N GLY A 68 -5.11 -9.77 21.10
CA GLY A 68 -5.05 -8.55 21.93
C GLY A 68 -4.28 -7.36 21.30
N LEU A 69 -4.06 -7.39 19.98
CA LEU A 69 -3.25 -6.39 19.24
C LEU A 69 -4.09 -5.22 18.70
N GLU A 70 -5.12 -4.78 19.43
CA GLU A 70 -6.08 -3.80 18.93
C GLU A 70 -5.47 -2.40 18.76
N CYS A 71 -4.51 -2.03 19.61
CA CYS A 71 -3.77 -0.77 19.52
C CYS A 71 -3.05 -0.60 18.17
N VAL A 72 -2.67 -1.70 17.51
CA VAL A 72 -2.04 -1.69 16.18
C VAL A 72 -2.93 -1.03 15.14
N ASN A 73 -4.25 -1.23 15.21
CA ASN A 73 -5.19 -0.59 14.30
C ASN A 73 -5.25 0.93 14.54
N GLY A 74 -5.19 1.36 15.80
CA GLY A 74 -5.13 2.79 16.16
C GLY A 74 -3.84 3.46 15.67
N ILE A 75 -2.68 2.80 15.85
CA ILE A 75 -1.39 3.29 15.36
C ILE A 75 -1.43 3.44 13.83
N LYS A 76 -1.95 2.44 13.10
CA LYS A 76 -2.09 2.52 11.64
C LYS A 76 -3.01 3.67 11.20
N ALA A 77 -4.12 3.88 11.90
CA ALA A 77 -5.04 4.97 11.58
C ALA A 77 -4.36 6.34 11.76
N LEU A 78 -3.69 6.57 12.89
CA LEU A 78 -2.94 7.80 13.15
C LEU A 78 -1.83 8.02 12.13
N ALA A 79 -1.01 6.98 11.86
CA ALA A 79 0.06 7.06 10.86
C ALA A 79 -0.49 7.39 9.47
N MET A 80 -1.62 6.80 9.06
CA MET A 80 -2.25 7.09 7.77
C MET A 80 -2.71 8.55 7.66
N ILE A 81 -3.29 9.12 8.74
CA ILE A 81 -3.70 10.54 8.75
C ILE A 81 -2.50 11.44 8.50
N PHE A 82 -1.38 11.21 9.20
CA PHE A 82 -0.17 12.02 9.02
C PHE A 82 0.48 11.82 7.65
N ILE A 83 0.47 10.59 7.11
CA ILE A 83 0.96 10.32 5.75
C ILE A 83 0.13 11.09 4.73
N LEU A 84 -1.20 11.04 4.81
CA LEU A 84 -2.09 11.76 3.91
C LEU A 84 -1.92 13.28 4.01
N ALA A 85 -1.82 13.82 5.23
CA ALA A 85 -1.55 15.23 5.46
C ALA A 85 -0.19 15.64 4.85
N GLY A 86 0.85 14.85 5.07
CA GLY A 86 2.17 15.07 4.50
C GLY A 86 2.16 15.06 2.97
N HIS A 87 1.49 14.10 2.34
CA HIS A 87 1.34 14.04 0.88
C HIS A 87 0.58 15.27 0.35
N ALA A 88 -0.50 15.68 1.00
CA ALA A 88 -1.24 16.88 0.63
C ALA A 88 -0.34 18.14 0.71
N CYS A 89 0.42 18.29 1.80
CA CYS A 89 1.39 19.37 1.94
C CYS A 89 2.45 19.35 0.83
N LEU A 90 3.02 18.19 0.50
CA LEU A 90 4.00 18.04 -0.58
C LEU A 90 3.45 18.49 -1.94
N PHE A 91 2.21 18.09 -2.26
CA PHE A 91 1.56 18.49 -3.51
C PHE A 91 1.26 19.99 -3.56
N ILE A 92 0.75 20.57 -2.47
CA ILE A 92 0.51 22.02 -2.37
C ILE A 92 1.82 22.78 -2.55
N ALA A 93 2.86 22.33 -1.87
CA ALA A 93 4.18 22.93 -1.89
C ALA A 93 4.90 22.83 -3.24
N SER A 94 4.58 21.81 -4.05
CA SER A 94 5.03 21.74 -5.44
C SER A 94 4.30 22.71 -6.37
N GLY A 95 3.23 23.34 -5.90
CA GLY A 95 2.44 24.32 -6.62
C GLY A 95 3.09 25.70 -6.69
N PRO A 96 2.41 26.67 -7.32
CA PRO A 96 2.89 28.04 -7.43
C PRO A 96 2.79 28.72 -6.06
N VAL A 97 3.88 29.35 -5.63
CA VAL A 97 3.99 30.03 -4.33
C VAL A 97 3.95 31.54 -4.55
N MET A 98 3.01 32.22 -3.88
CA MET A 98 2.86 33.68 -3.98
C MET A 98 3.88 34.45 -3.12
N ASP A 99 4.35 33.86 -2.03
CA ASP A 99 5.38 34.42 -1.14
C ASP A 99 6.49 33.39 -0.90
N ALA A 100 7.54 33.46 -1.73
CA ALA A 100 8.70 32.59 -1.63
C ALA A 100 9.46 32.76 -0.29
N ALA A 101 9.43 33.96 0.30
CA ALA A 101 10.12 34.23 1.56
C ALA A 101 9.37 33.61 2.75
N ALA A 102 8.02 33.63 2.74
CA ALA A 102 7.24 32.89 3.73
C ALA A 102 7.46 31.38 3.61
N TRP A 103 7.54 30.86 2.38
CA TRP A 103 7.82 29.45 2.15
C TRP A 103 9.20 29.03 2.68
N ASP A 104 10.25 29.80 2.37
CA ASP A 104 11.60 29.56 2.90
C ASP A 104 11.64 29.60 4.43
N ARG A 105 10.95 30.56 5.06
CA ARG A 105 10.81 30.61 6.54
C ARG A 105 10.12 29.37 7.09
N LEU A 106 9.04 28.90 6.44
CA LEU A 106 8.27 27.75 6.90
C LEU A 106 9.08 26.44 6.81
N VAL A 107 9.80 26.23 5.70
CA VAL A 107 10.62 25.03 5.49
C VAL A 107 11.82 24.99 6.44
N ARG A 108 12.37 26.15 6.82
CA ARG A 108 13.50 26.24 7.77
C ARG A 108 13.10 26.10 9.23
N ASP A 109 11.82 26.25 9.57
CA ASP A 109 11.34 26.08 10.94
C ASP A 109 11.43 24.59 11.35
N PRO A 110 12.23 24.26 12.39
CA PRO A 110 12.37 22.88 12.86
C PRO A 110 11.05 22.22 13.26
N VAL A 111 10.04 22.98 13.68
CA VAL A 111 8.71 22.47 14.02
C VAL A 111 8.05 21.77 12.82
N ASN A 112 8.33 22.25 11.60
CA ASN A 112 7.82 21.67 10.37
C ASN A 112 8.64 20.47 9.87
N GLY A 113 9.77 20.16 10.50
CA GLY A 113 10.64 19.05 10.13
C GLY A 113 9.91 17.70 10.09
N PHE A 114 8.92 17.50 10.97
CA PHE A 114 8.07 16.31 10.96
C PHE A 114 7.29 16.14 9.65
N MET A 115 6.71 17.21 9.11
CA MET A 115 5.94 17.17 7.87
C MET A 115 6.82 17.04 6.63
N LEU A 116 8.01 17.67 6.66
CA LEU A 116 9.01 17.55 5.60
C LEU A 116 9.58 16.13 5.51
N ASN A 117 9.63 15.40 6.63
CA ASN A 117 10.11 14.02 6.71
C ASN A 117 8.96 13.00 6.78
N ASN A 118 7.76 13.32 6.27
CA ASN A 118 6.59 12.44 6.41
C ASN A 118 6.79 11.03 5.83
N ALA A 119 7.71 10.86 4.86
CA ALA A 119 8.03 9.56 4.29
C ALA A 119 8.51 8.56 5.35
N LEU A 120 9.16 9.03 6.43
CA LEU A 120 9.59 8.19 7.55
C LEU A 120 8.42 7.56 8.32
N LEU A 121 7.21 8.14 8.24
CA LEU A 121 6.03 7.56 8.89
C LEU A 121 5.62 6.22 8.26
N VAL A 122 6.02 5.97 7.02
CA VAL A 122 5.84 4.68 6.34
C VAL A 122 6.54 3.55 7.10
N ASP A 123 7.64 3.83 7.82
CA ASP A 123 8.35 2.84 8.62
C ASP A 123 7.47 2.25 9.71
N THR A 124 6.47 3.00 10.19
CA THR A 124 5.47 2.48 11.13
C THR A 124 4.68 1.34 10.50
N PHE A 125 4.29 1.46 9.23
CA PHE A 125 3.60 0.40 8.51
C PHE A 125 4.51 -0.80 8.25
N LEU A 126 5.75 -0.57 7.82
CA LEU A 126 6.73 -1.63 7.60
C LEU A 126 7.03 -2.41 8.89
N LEU A 127 7.23 -1.72 10.01
CA LEU A 127 7.46 -2.32 11.32
C LEU A 127 6.26 -3.17 11.78
N LEU A 128 5.05 -2.63 11.69
CA LEU A 128 3.84 -3.35 12.08
C LEU A 128 3.57 -4.55 11.19
N SER A 129 3.82 -4.44 9.88
CA SER A 129 3.75 -5.56 8.93
C SER A 129 4.76 -6.65 9.30
N ALA A 130 6.02 -6.28 9.56
CA ALA A 130 7.08 -7.21 9.95
C ALA A 130 6.78 -7.89 11.30
N PHE A 131 6.30 -7.13 12.29
CA PHE A 131 5.94 -7.66 13.61
C PHE A 131 4.79 -8.68 13.52
N LEU A 132 3.69 -8.32 12.87
CA LEU A 132 2.53 -9.21 12.71
C LEU A 132 2.92 -10.46 11.93
N PHE A 133 3.68 -10.30 10.84
CA PHE A 133 4.13 -11.42 10.05
C PHE A 133 5.04 -12.36 10.85
N SER A 134 6.03 -11.81 11.56
CA SER A 134 6.92 -12.58 12.41
C SER A 134 6.17 -13.36 13.48
N ARG A 135 5.21 -12.73 14.16
CA ARG A 135 4.39 -13.37 15.19
C ARG A 135 3.58 -14.54 14.62
N LEU A 136 2.88 -14.33 13.51
CA LEU A 136 2.06 -15.36 12.88
C LEU A 136 2.90 -16.50 12.32
N LEU A 137 4.05 -16.19 11.71
CA LEU A 137 4.94 -17.18 11.13
C LEU A 137 5.58 -18.07 12.20
N LEU A 138 6.02 -17.49 13.32
CA LEU A 138 6.57 -18.23 14.45
C LEU A 138 5.53 -19.19 15.06
N LEU A 139 4.29 -18.71 15.26
CA LEU A 139 3.19 -19.56 15.76
C LEU A 139 2.90 -20.73 14.82
N GLU A 140 2.92 -20.50 13.51
CA GLU A 140 2.68 -21.56 12.52
C GLU A 140 3.86 -22.54 12.43
N LEU A 141 5.10 -22.05 12.58
CA LEU A 141 6.30 -22.90 12.65
C LEU A 141 6.26 -23.81 13.88
N ASP A 142 5.88 -23.29 15.05
CA ASP A 142 5.70 -24.09 16.27
C ASP A 142 4.60 -25.14 16.09
N LYS A 143 3.44 -24.73 15.56
CA LYS A 143 2.30 -25.62 15.32
C LYS A 143 2.63 -26.75 14.34
N ARG A 144 3.38 -26.45 13.27
CA ARG A 144 3.76 -27.43 12.23
C ARG A 144 5.10 -28.10 12.47
N ARG A 145 5.76 -27.86 13.62
CA ARG A 145 7.11 -28.38 13.94
C ARG A 145 8.12 -28.12 12.81
N GLY A 146 8.06 -26.92 12.22
CA GLY A 146 8.96 -26.49 11.15
C GLY A 146 8.57 -26.92 9.73
N ARG A 147 7.49 -27.68 9.54
CA ARG A 147 6.98 -28.05 8.21
C ARG A 147 6.08 -26.94 7.65
N LEU A 148 6.70 -25.89 7.13
CA LEU A 148 5.98 -24.76 6.55
C LEU A 148 6.30 -24.62 5.05
N ASN A 149 5.26 -24.60 4.22
CA ASN A 149 5.40 -24.13 2.84
C ASN A 149 5.13 -22.63 2.81
N VAL A 150 6.17 -21.85 2.50
CA VAL A 150 6.10 -20.38 2.45
C VAL A 150 5.41 -19.91 1.16
N ILE A 151 5.45 -20.71 0.09
CA ILE A 151 4.94 -20.34 -1.24
C ILE A 151 3.44 -19.96 -1.19
N PRO A 152 2.53 -20.77 -0.60
CA PRO A 152 1.13 -20.38 -0.48
C PRO A 152 0.92 -19.06 0.25
N ILE A 153 1.70 -18.79 1.32
CA ILE A 153 1.59 -17.56 2.10
C ILE A 153 1.91 -16.34 1.23
N LEU A 154 2.97 -16.45 0.42
CA LEU A 154 3.38 -15.42 -0.54
C LEU A 154 2.32 -15.19 -1.62
N VAL A 155 1.82 -16.28 -2.22
CA VAL A 155 0.80 -16.22 -3.27
C VAL A 155 -0.51 -15.62 -2.75
N PHE A 156 -0.97 -16.03 -1.56
CA PHE A 156 -2.19 -15.48 -0.96
C PHE A 156 -2.05 -13.97 -0.68
N ARG A 157 -0.88 -13.51 -0.25
CA ARG A 157 -0.64 -12.07 -0.08
C ARG A 157 -0.71 -11.34 -1.41
N TYR A 158 -0.05 -11.86 -2.44
CA TYR A 158 -0.05 -11.27 -3.77
C TYR A 158 -1.47 -11.16 -4.34
N ILE A 159 -2.25 -12.23 -4.29
CA ILE A 159 -3.65 -12.25 -4.78
C ILE A 159 -4.56 -11.36 -3.95
N ARG A 160 -4.27 -11.15 -2.66
CA ARG A 160 -5.07 -10.28 -1.79
C ARG A 160 -4.88 -8.79 -2.10
N VAL A 161 -3.66 -8.36 -2.42
CA VAL A 161 -3.30 -6.94 -2.53
C VAL A 161 -3.36 -6.45 -3.98
N THR A 162 -2.89 -7.27 -4.91
CA THR A 162 -2.69 -6.86 -6.31
C THR A 162 -3.99 -6.46 -7.01
N PRO A 163 -5.16 -7.10 -6.82
CA PRO A 163 -6.38 -6.71 -7.52
C PRO A 163 -6.81 -5.27 -7.25
N SER A 164 -6.83 -4.83 -5.99
CA SER A 164 -7.19 -3.45 -5.65
C SER A 164 -6.13 -2.47 -6.16
N TYR A 165 -4.86 -2.85 -6.09
CA TYR A 165 -3.77 -2.03 -6.60
C TYR A 165 -3.86 -1.82 -8.13
N LEU A 166 -4.19 -2.86 -8.89
CA LEU A 166 -4.41 -2.78 -10.33
C LEU A 166 -5.57 -1.83 -10.69
N VAL A 167 -6.68 -1.87 -9.94
CA VAL A 167 -7.82 -0.98 -10.19
C VAL A 167 -7.42 0.49 -10.02
N VAL A 168 -6.67 0.81 -8.96
CA VAL A 168 -6.17 2.18 -8.74
C VAL A 168 -5.18 2.58 -9.83
N MET A 169 -4.27 1.69 -10.21
CA MET A 169 -3.31 1.96 -11.28
C MET A 169 -4.00 2.22 -12.63
N LEU A 170 -5.00 1.42 -12.99
CA LEU A 170 -5.80 1.62 -14.21
C LEU A 170 -6.58 2.94 -14.15
N PHE A 171 -7.06 3.34 -12.97
CA PHE A 171 -7.71 4.63 -12.78
C PHE A 171 -6.75 5.80 -13.10
N TYR A 172 -5.50 5.73 -12.64
CA TYR A 172 -4.45 6.71 -12.97
C TYR A 172 -4.16 6.77 -14.49
N MET A 173 -4.22 5.63 -15.17
CA MET A 173 -3.99 5.56 -16.63
C MET A 173 -5.15 6.07 -17.49
N THR A 174 -6.37 6.16 -16.94
CA THR A 174 -7.59 6.34 -17.74
C THR A 174 -8.34 7.61 -17.37
N TRP A 175 -9.16 7.53 -16.32
CA TRP A 175 -10.12 8.55 -15.96
C TRP A 175 -9.52 9.66 -15.11
N PHE A 176 -8.47 9.37 -14.34
CA PHE A 176 -7.94 10.36 -13.40
C PHE A 176 -7.55 11.70 -14.07
N PRO A 177 -6.83 11.74 -15.21
CA PRO A 177 -6.53 13.00 -15.89
C PRO A 177 -7.77 13.74 -16.43
N LYS A 178 -8.88 13.04 -16.65
CA LYS A 178 -10.12 13.58 -17.23
C LYS A 178 -11.12 14.13 -16.21
N MET A 179 -10.88 13.93 -14.90
CA MET A 179 -11.85 14.28 -13.84
C MET A 179 -11.70 15.69 -13.28
N GLY A 180 -10.61 16.38 -13.59
CA GLY A 180 -10.35 17.71 -13.07
C GLY A 180 -10.06 18.73 -14.17
N GLU A 181 -10.05 19.99 -13.76
CA GLU A 181 -9.78 21.14 -14.61
C GLU A 181 -8.85 22.07 -13.83
N GLY A 182 -7.95 22.77 -14.54
CA GLY A 182 -7.08 23.76 -13.92
C GLY A 182 -5.79 23.99 -14.71
N PRO A 183 -5.12 25.12 -14.48
CA PRO A 183 -3.95 25.53 -15.26
C PRO A 183 -2.75 24.59 -15.11
N LEU A 184 -2.63 23.90 -13.98
CA LEU A 184 -1.58 22.89 -13.72
C LEU A 184 -2.09 21.45 -13.80
N TRP A 185 -3.39 21.27 -14.01
CA TRP A 185 -4.00 19.95 -13.95
C TRP A 185 -3.53 19.08 -15.12
N GLU A 186 -3.62 19.61 -16.33
CA GLU A 186 -3.28 18.88 -17.56
C GLU A 186 -1.82 18.44 -17.56
N ASP A 187 -0.88 19.38 -17.34
CA ASP A 187 0.55 19.07 -17.35
C ASP A 187 0.95 18.03 -16.30
N ARG A 188 0.43 18.13 -15.08
CA ARG A 188 0.77 17.20 -13.99
C ARG A 188 0.17 15.82 -14.21
N LEU A 189 -1.11 15.76 -14.55
CA LEU A 189 -1.84 14.50 -14.64
C LEU A 189 -1.50 13.74 -15.92
N LEU A 190 -1.21 14.43 -17.02
CA LEU A 190 -0.70 13.78 -18.24
C LEU A 190 0.69 13.19 -18.00
N LEU A 191 1.57 13.87 -17.25
CA LEU A 191 2.86 13.31 -16.87
C LEU A 191 2.71 12.06 -15.99
N GLU A 192 1.84 12.10 -14.98
CA GLU A 192 1.56 10.93 -14.15
C GLU A 192 0.92 9.78 -14.95
N GLN A 193 0.02 10.10 -15.88
CA GLN A 193 -0.56 9.12 -16.80
C GLN A 193 0.52 8.47 -17.68
N GLU A 194 1.43 9.26 -18.26
CA GLU A 194 2.53 8.76 -19.09
C GLU A 194 3.48 7.84 -18.31
N ARG A 195 3.85 8.26 -17.09
CA ARG A 195 4.65 7.44 -16.15
C ARG A 195 3.98 6.09 -15.90
N CYS A 196 2.67 6.11 -15.66
CA CYS A 196 1.90 4.89 -15.49
C CYS A 196 1.83 4.03 -16.75
N MET A 197 1.50 4.60 -17.90
CA MET A 197 1.43 3.87 -19.17
C MET A 197 2.78 3.23 -19.57
N THR A 198 3.90 3.84 -19.15
CA THR A 198 5.25 3.33 -19.43
C THR A 198 5.72 2.28 -18.42
N SER A 199 5.44 2.50 -17.12
CA SER A 199 6.04 1.72 -16.03
C SER A 199 5.07 0.77 -15.31
N TRP A 200 3.83 0.61 -15.78
CA TRP A 200 2.79 -0.21 -15.13
C TRP A 200 3.24 -1.61 -14.70
N TRP A 201 4.03 -2.27 -15.53
CA TRP A 201 4.51 -3.63 -15.29
C TRP A 201 5.44 -3.71 -14.08
N THR A 202 6.20 -2.63 -13.79
CA THR A 202 7.07 -2.55 -12.62
C THR A 202 6.29 -2.54 -11.32
N ASN A 203 5.11 -1.90 -11.32
CA ASN A 203 4.19 -1.85 -10.19
C ASN A 203 3.58 -3.25 -9.93
N ILE A 204 3.19 -3.98 -10.98
CA ILE A 204 2.64 -5.35 -10.85
C ILE A 204 3.69 -6.31 -10.27
N LEU A 205 4.94 -6.18 -10.71
CA LEU A 205 6.04 -6.98 -10.21
C LEU A 205 6.59 -6.51 -8.86
N TYR A 206 6.07 -5.41 -8.31
CA TYR A 206 6.55 -4.79 -7.07
C TYR A 206 8.04 -4.45 -7.10
N ILE A 207 8.52 -3.90 -8.22
CA ILE A 207 9.93 -3.48 -8.44
C ILE A 207 10.06 -2.03 -8.92
N ASN A 208 8.98 -1.24 -8.85
CA ASN A 208 9.00 0.16 -9.27
C ASN A 208 9.95 1.05 -8.44
N ASN A 209 10.42 0.57 -7.28
CA ASN A 209 11.45 1.23 -6.48
C ASN A 209 12.90 0.95 -6.95
N TYR A 210 13.09 0.08 -7.95
CA TYR A 210 14.41 -0.24 -8.52
C TYR A 210 14.49 0.00 -10.03
N VAL A 211 13.37 -0.12 -10.75
CA VAL A 211 13.30 0.01 -12.20
C VAL A 211 12.56 1.29 -12.57
N ASN A 212 13.13 2.08 -13.48
CA ASN A 212 12.57 3.35 -13.96
C ASN A 212 12.16 4.29 -12.82
N THR A 213 13.04 4.48 -11.84
CA THR A 213 12.77 5.27 -10.64
C THR A 213 12.48 6.75 -10.93
N ASP A 214 12.93 7.24 -12.10
CA ASP A 214 12.63 8.56 -12.66
C ASP A 214 11.20 8.68 -13.24
N LYS A 215 10.60 7.54 -13.61
CA LYS A 215 9.26 7.42 -14.20
C LYS A 215 8.37 6.47 -13.39
N MET A 216 8.43 6.56 -12.06
CA MET A 216 7.57 5.77 -11.19
C MET A 216 6.10 6.09 -11.42
N CYS A 217 5.29 5.05 -11.66
CA CYS A 217 3.84 5.18 -11.66
C CYS A 217 3.33 5.26 -10.22
N MET A 218 2.54 6.28 -9.90
CA MET A 218 1.99 6.53 -8.55
C MET A 218 3.11 6.52 -7.52
N PHE A 219 3.82 7.63 -7.35
CA PHE A 219 5.05 7.66 -6.54
C PHE A 219 4.87 6.98 -5.17
N GLN A 220 3.77 7.23 -4.45
CA GLN A 220 3.44 6.64 -3.14
C GLN A 220 3.42 5.11 -3.10
N SER A 221 3.32 4.47 -4.26
CA SER A 221 3.30 3.01 -4.39
C SER A 221 4.64 2.33 -4.12
N TRP A 222 5.75 3.09 -4.05
CA TRP A 222 7.07 2.57 -3.70
C TRP A 222 7.04 1.76 -2.39
N TYR A 223 6.25 2.22 -1.41
CA TYR A 223 6.09 1.57 -0.11
C TYR A 223 5.56 0.14 -0.26
N LEU A 224 4.60 -0.07 -1.15
CA LEU A 224 3.96 -1.38 -1.34
C LEU A 224 4.95 -2.39 -1.93
N SER A 225 5.86 -1.90 -2.77
CA SER A 225 6.95 -2.70 -3.33
C SER A 225 7.97 -3.07 -2.27
N VAL A 226 8.40 -2.13 -1.44
CA VAL A 226 9.30 -2.40 -0.31
C VAL A 226 8.68 -3.40 0.66
N ASP A 227 7.43 -3.18 1.08
CA ASP A 227 6.71 -4.08 2.00
C ASP A 227 6.58 -5.50 1.43
N THR A 228 6.32 -5.62 0.12
CA THR A 228 6.26 -6.92 -0.56
C THR A 228 7.63 -7.60 -0.65
N GLN A 229 8.67 -6.88 -1.05
CA GLN A 229 10.06 -7.38 -1.10
C GLN A 229 10.54 -7.86 0.28
N LEU A 230 10.32 -7.05 1.32
CA LEU A 230 10.66 -7.42 2.69
C LEU A 230 9.87 -8.64 3.17
N PHE A 231 8.62 -8.80 2.74
CA PHE A 231 7.83 -10.00 3.06
C PHE A 231 8.37 -11.28 2.40
N PHE A 232 8.94 -11.19 1.20
CA PHE A 232 9.61 -12.33 0.55
C PHE A 232 10.90 -12.72 1.29
N VAL A 233 11.62 -11.74 1.84
CA VAL A 233 12.90 -11.94 2.53
C VAL A 233 12.73 -12.33 4.01
N ALA A 234 11.71 -11.81 4.69
CA ALA A 234 11.47 -12.01 6.12
C ALA A 234 11.44 -13.48 6.59
N PRO A 235 10.90 -14.47 5.85
CA PRO A 235 10.91 -15.87 6.25
C PRO A 235 12.32 -16.42 6.51
N ILE A 236 13.33 -15.93 5.77
CA ILE A 236 14.73 -16.35 5.94
C ILE A 236 15.22 -15.96 7.34
N PHE A 237 14.99 -14.72 7.74
CA PHE A 237 15.37 -14.21 9.06
C PHE A 237 14.58 -14.91 10.18
N ILE A 238 13.26 -14.99 10.04
CA ILE A 238 12.38 -15.57 11.05
C ILE A 238 12.69 -17.07 11.25
N TYR A 239 12.81 -17.83 10.16
CA TYR A 239 13.14 -19.25 10.22
C TYR A 239 14.53 -19.48 10.82
N SER A 240 15.52 -18.63 10.48
CA SER A 240 16.87 -18.74 11.04
C SER A 240 16.88 -18.52 12.55
N VAL A 241 16.10 -17.57 13.06
CA VAL A 241 15.95 -17.32 14.51
C VAL A 241 15.25 -18.49 15.20
N TRP A 242 14.18 -19.01 14.58
CA TRP A 242 13.41 -20.13 15.11
C TRP A 242 14.21 -21.43 15.17
N ARG A 243 14.94 -21.77 14.09
CA ARG A 243 15.67 -23.04 13.95
C ARG A 243 17.07 -23.00 14.57
N TRP A 244 17.80 -21.91 14.38
CA TRP A 244 19.22 -21.77 14.74
C TRP A 244 19.46 -20.48 15.51
N ARG A 245 18.97 -20.41 16.75
CA ARG A 245 18.92 -19.16 17.53
C ARG A 245 20.20 -18.30 17.50
N LYS A 246 21.38 -18.90 17.68
CA LYS A 246 22.67 -18.16 17.60
C LYS A 246 22.93 -17.59 16.20
N PHE A 247 22.80 -18.41 15.16
CA PHE A 247 22.99 -17.98 13.77
C PHE A 247 21.94 -16.96 13.35
N GLY A 248 20.69 -17.12 13.76
CA GLY A 248 19.62 -16.16 13.49
C GLY A 248 19.93 -14.76 14.04
N PHE A 249 20.46 -14.65 15.26
CA PHE A 249 20.88 -13.35 15.80
C PHE A 249 22.05 -12.74 15.04
N ILE A 250 23.04 -13.55 14.62
CA ILE A 250 24.15 -13.09 13.78
C ILE A 250 23.63 -12.58 12.43
N LEU A 251 22.74 -13.32 11.78
CA LEU A 251 22.15 -12.93 10.51
C LEU A 251 21.34 -11.63 10.63
N MET A 252 20.56 -11.45 11.70
CA MET A 252 19.85 -10.20 11.96
C MET A 252 20.81 -9.03 12.18
N ALA A 253 21.84 -9.20 13.00
CA ALA A 253 22.84 -8.16 13.25
C ALA A 253 23.55 -7.77 11.94
N PHE A 254 23.93 -8.76 11.12
CA PHE A 254 24.48 -8.53 9.79
C PHE A 254 23.51 -7.76 8.90
N GLY A 255 22.24 -8.15 8.86
CA GLY A 255 21.20 -7.46 8.09
C GLY A 255 21.04 -6.00 8.49
N ILE A 256 21.04 -5.71 9.81
CA ILE A 256 20.98 -4.33 10.34
C ILE A 256 22.20 -3.52 9.89
N VAL A 257 23.40 -4.08 10.02
CA VAL A 257 24.63 -3.40 9.58
C VAL A 257 24.57 -3.10 8.08
N VAL A 258 24.17 -4.08 7.27
CA VAL A 258 24.02 -3.88 5.81
C VAL A 258 22.98 -2.82 5.48
N SER A 259 21.82 -2.82 6.16
CA SER A 259 20.75 -1.83 5.92
C SER A 259 21.13 -0.41 6.33
N LEU A 260 22.08 -0.24 7.25
CA LEU A 260 22.60 1.07 7.65
C LEU A 260 23.76 1.50 6.74
N MET A 261 24.69 0.58 6.45
CA MET A 261 25.91 0.89 5.70
C MET A 261 25.63 1.18 4.23
N ILE A 262 24.73 0.46 3.57
CA ILE A 262 24.44 0.69 2.14
C ILE A 262 23.92 2.12 1.91
N PRO A 263 22.84 2.58 2.56
CA PRO A 263 22.38 3.96 2.39
C PRO A 263 23.44 4.98 2.82
N ALA A 264 24.15 4.76 3.92
CA ALA A 264 25.20 5.68 4.37
C ALA A 264 26.32 5.86 3.33
N ILE A 265 26.78 4.77 2.71
CA ILE A 265 27.80 4.81 1.66
C ILE A 265 27.28 5.52 0.41
N ILE A 266 26.04 5.23 -0.01
CA ILE A 266 25.41 5.88 -1.17
C ILE A 266 25.27 7.38 -0.92
N THR A 267 24.68 7.78 0.20
CA THR A 267 24.51 9.20 0.58
C THR A 267 25.85 9.93 0.63
N TYR A 268 26.88 9.31 1.21
CA TYR A 268 28.21 9.92 1.28
C TYR A 268 28.87 10.07 -0.11
N ARG A 269 28.79 9.02 -0.95
CA ARG A 269 29.41 8.99 -2.28
C ARG A 269 28.73 9.97 -3.24
N ASP A 270 27.40 9.94 -3.26
CA ASP A 270 26.60 10.68 -4.23
C ASP A 270 26.24 12.08 -3.72
N LYS A 271 26.71 12.44 -2.50
CA LYS A 271 26.48 13.73 -1.84
C LYS A 271 24.98 14.11 -1.81
N LEU A 272 24.16 13.12 -1.48
CA LEU A 272 22.72 13.30 -1.44
C LEU A 272 22.31 14.16 -0.24
N ASP A 273 21.24 14.92 -0.42
CA ASP A 273 20.65 15.72 0.64
C ASP A 273 20.08 14.83 1.76
N PRO A 274 20.10 15.31 3.03
CA PRO A 274 19.57 14.57 4.16
C PRO A 274 18.05 14.45 4.14
N THR A 275 17.37 15.22 3.28
CA THR A 275 15.92 15.27 3.13
C THR A 275 15.57 15.05 1.67
N LEU A 276 14.47 14.34 1.40
CA LEU A 276 13.96 14.17 0.05
C LEU A 276 13.53 15.53 -0.52
N LEU A 277 14.36 16.11 -1.39
CA LEU A 277 14.03 17.35 -2.09
C LEU A 277 13.07 17.02 -3.25
N PHE A 278 11.79 17.27 -3.05
CA PHE A 278 10.79 17.27 -4.13
C PHE A 278 10.88 18.51 -5.03
N TYR A 279 11.78 19.46 -4.70
CA TYR A 279 11.93 20.76 -5.34
C TYR A 279 13.38 20.93 -5.82
N ALA A 280 13.71 20.29 -6.94
CA ALA A 280 14.88 20.62 -7.74
C ALA A 280 14.48 20.62 -9.22
#